data_AF-A0A8T4MBD7-F1
#
_entry.id   AF-A0A8T4MBD7-F1
#
_cell.length_a   1.000
_cell.length_b   1.000
_cell.length_c   1.000
_cell.angle_alpha   90.00
_cell.angle_beta   90.00
_cell.angle_gamma   90.00
#
_symmetry.space_group_name_H-M   'P 1'
#
loop_
_entity.id
_entity.type
_entity.pdbx_description
1 polymer ?
#
loop_
_entity_poly.entity_id
_entity_poly.type
_entity_poly.pdbx_seq_one_letter_code
_entity_poly.pdbx_strand_id
1 'polypeptide(L)'
;MILRRRLKNYNGSGEAGDVASCIKKTFAHNKDVKEGIKENIGDMLWYAAMICNFFNWNMQEVLNENIEKLKKRFPEGFNYESVNRDMVKWSGAN
;
A
#
# COMPACT_ATOMS: atom_id res chain seq x y z
N MET A 1 -13.01 20.59 4.60
CA MET A 1 -13.67 19.98 5.78
C MET A 1 -14.12 18.52 5.53
N ILE A 2 -14.65 18.17 4.35
CA ILE A 2 -15.13 16.82 4.00
C ILE A 2 -13.99 15.78 3.94
N LEU A 3 -12.84 16.15 3.36
CA LEU A 3 -11.68 15.28 3.20
C LEU A 3 -11.13 14.72 4.53
N ARG A 4 -10.94 15.60 5.53
CA ARG A 4 -10.48 15.23 6.88
C ARG A 4 -11.42 14.24 7.57
N ARG A 5 -12.72 14.34 7.33
CA ARG A 5 -13.73 13.47 7.94
C ARG A 5 -13.75 12.10 7.28
N ARG A 6 -13.50 12.02 5.96
CA ARG A 6 -13.33 10.76 5.23
C ARG A 6 -12.03 10.04 5.59
N LEU A 7 -10.90 10.75 5.70
CA LEU A 7 -9.62 10.14 6.08
C LEU A 7 -9.64 9.53 7.49
N LYS A 8 -10.38 10.12 8.43
CA LYS A 8 -10.52 9.59 9.81
C LYS A 8 -11.33 8.31 9.90
N ASN A 9 -12.25 8.09 8.97
CA ASN A 9 -13.18 6.95 9.00
C ASN A 9 -12.80 5.85 8.02
N TYR A 10 -11.84 6.11 7.13
CA TYR A 10 -11.34 5.13 6.20
C TYR A 10 -10.42 4.14 6.92
N ASN A 11 -10.66 2.84 6.72
CA ASN A 11 -9.89 1.77 7.34
C ASN A 11 -9.04 1.03 6.30
N GLY A 12 -7.88 1.59 5.94
CA GLY A 12 -6.97 0.99 4.95
C GLY A 12 -6.43 -0.39 5.35
N SER A 13 -6.45 -0.72 6.65
CA SER A 13 -6.14 -2.07 7.12
C SER A 13 -7.22 -3.09 6.75
N GLY A 14 -8.47 -2.66 6.60
CA GLY A 14 -9.58 -3.50 6.13
C GLY A 14 -9.38 -3.91 4.67
N GLU A 15 -9.12 -2.94 3.79
CA GLU A 15 -8.95 -3.21 2.36
C GLU A 15 -7.71 -4.04 2.03
N ALA A 16 -6.60 -3.82 2.74
CA ALA A 16 -5.43 -4.71 2.63
C ALA A 16 -5.77 -6.15 3.04
N GLY A 17 -6.64 -6.32 4.05
CA GLY A 17 -7.18 -7.62 4.46
C GLY A 17 -8.09 -8.24 3.39
N ASP A 18 -8.90 -7.44 2.72
CA ASP A 18 -9.79 -7.88 1.65
C ASP A 18 -9.01 -8.29 0.39
N VAL A 19 -7.95 -7.57 0.01
CA VAL A 19 -7.01 -8.02 -1.04
C VAL A 19 -6.43 -9.39 -0.69
N ALA A 20 -5.91 -9.56 0.54
CA ALA A 20 -5.34 -10.83 0.99
C ALA A 20 -6.37 -11.97 0.98
N SER A 21 -7.62 -11.67 1.38
CA SER A 21 -8.76 -12.60 1.36
C SER A 21 -9.10 -13.03 -0.07
N CYS A 22 -9.16 -12.09 -1.00
CA CYS A 22 -9.43 -12.36 -2.41
C CYS A 22 -8.30 -13.17 -3.06
N ILE A 23 -7.03 -12.84 -2.80
CA ILE A 23 -5.87 -13.64 -3.25
C ILE A 23 -5.98 -15.08 -2.74
N LYS A 24 -6.28 -15.28 -1.44
CA LYS A 24 -6.45 -16.63 -0.87
C LYS A 24 -7.60 -17.39 -1.55
N LYS A 25 -8.74 -16.74 -1.79
CA LYS A 25 -9.88 -17.38 -2.51
C LYS A 25 -9.49 -17.80 -3.93
N THR A 26 -8.72 -16.96 -4.64
CA THR A 26 -8.22 -17.26 -5.99
C THR A 26 -7.31 -18.48 -6.01
N PHE A 27 -6.26 -18.50 -5.18
CA PHE A 27 -5.21 -19.51 -5.29
C PHE A 27 -5.43 -20.75 -4.41
N ALA A 28 -6.08 -20.63 -3.25
CA ALA A 28 -6.28 -21.76 -2.34
C ALA A 28 -7.63 -22.45 -2.54
N HIS A 29 -8.65 -21.73 -3.03
CA HIS A 29 -10.02 -22.25 -3.18
C HIS A 29 -10.51 -22.31 -4.64
N ASN A 30 -9.64 -22.02 -5.61
CA ASN A 30 -9.95 -22.00 -7.05
C ASN A 30 -11.21 -21.16 -7.40
N LYS A 31 -11.43 -20.04 -6.71
CA LYS A 31 -12.53 -19.11 -6.99
C LYS A 31 -12.04 -17.91 -7.78
N ASP A 32 -12.61 -17.62 -8.94
CA ASP A 32 -12.23 -16.42 -9.70
C ASP A 32 -12.83 -15.16 -9.05
N VAL A 33 -12.02 -14.46 -8.26
CA VAL A 33 -12.37 -13.19 -7.60
C VAL A 33 -11.43 -12.05 -8.01
N LYS A 34 -10.87 -12.11 -9.22
CA LYS A 34 -9.93 -11.12 -9.73
C LYS A 34 -10.49 -9.70 -9.74
N GLU A 35 -11.77 -9.54 -10.05
CA GLU A 35 -12.42 -8.22 -10.01
C GLU A 35 -12.43 -7.64 -8.59
N GLY A 36 -12.68 -8.46 -7.57
CA GLY A 36 -12.59 -8.04 -6.17
C GLY A 36 -11.15 -7.68 -5.75
N ILE A 37 -10.13 -8.34 -6.31
CA ILE A 37 -8.73 -7.93 -6.09
C ILE A 37 -8.50 -6.53 -6.68
N LYS A 38 -8.97 -6.31 -7.91
CA LYS A 38 -8.79 -5.05 -8.63
C LYS A 38 -9.52 -3.89 -7.95
N GLU A 39 -10.75 -4.11 -7.48
CA GLU A 39 -11.54 -3.14 -6.71
C GLU A 39 -10.80 -2.69 -5.45
N ASN A 40 -10.39 -3.64 -4.60
CA ASN A 40 -9.71 -3.32 -3.34
C ASN A 40 -8.33 -2.67 -3.55
N ILE A 41 -7.59 -3.00 -4.63
CA ILE A 41 -6.37 -2.25 -5.01
C ILE A 41 -6.73 -0.81 -5.39
N GLY A 42 -7.84 -0.62 -6.12
CA GLY A 42 -8.34 0.70 -6.49
C GLY A 42 -8.65 1.57 -5.27
N ASP A 43 -9.31 1.01 -4.27
CA ASP A 43 -9.63 1.73 -3.03
C ASP A 43 -8.37 2.11 -2.23
N MET A 44 -7.38 1.20 -2.16
CA MET A 44 -6.07 1.51 -1.56
C MET A 44 -5.34 2.66 -2.28
N LEU A 45 -5.36 2.65 -3.62
CA LEU A 45 -4.75 3.71 -4.42
C LEU A 45 -5.49 5.05 -4.25
N TRP A 46 -6.83 5.01 -4.21
CA TRP A 46 -7.64 6.19 -3.94
C TRP A 46 -7.27 6.79 -2.58
N TYR A 47 -7.11 5.96 -1.55
CA TYR A 47 -6.70 6.47 -0.24
C TYR A 47 -5.30 7.06 -0.22
N ALA A 48 -4.33 6.43 -0.89
CA ALA A 48 -2.98 6.99 -1.05
C ALA A 48 -3.02 8.36 -1.74
N ALA A 49 -3.81 8.50 -2.81
CA ALA A 49 -4.00 9.78 -3.50
C ALA A 49 -4.65 10.84 -2.60
N MET A 50 -5.62 10.44 -1.79
CA MET A 50 -6.32 11.32 -0.84
C MET A 50 -5.41 11.81 0.29
N ILE A 51 -4.50 10.97 0.77
CA ILE A 51 -3.44 11.37 1.71
C ILE A 51 -2.50 12.38 1.05
N CYS A 52 -2.01 12.10 -0.16
CA CYS A 52 -1.13 13.02 -0.89
C CYS A 52 -1.81 14.38 -1.07
N ASN A 53 -3.07 14.39 -1.52
CA ASN A 53 -3.84 15.61 -1.67
C ASN A 53 -4.05 16.35 -0.33
N PHE A 54 -4.25 15.63 0.77
CA PHE A 54 -4.42 16.25 2.10
C PHE A 54 -3.16 16.95 2.61
N PHE A 55 -2.00 16.34 2.40
CA PHE A 55 -0.70 16.90 2.80
C PHE A 55 -0.06 17.77 1.72
N ASN A 56 -0.74 17.98 0.59
CA ASN A 56 -0.22 18.68 -0.58
C ASN A 56 1.11 18.08 -1.10
N TRP A 57 1.21 16.75 -1.07
CA TRP A 57 2.31 15.99 -1.65
C TRP A 57 2.00 15.61 -3.09
N ASN A 58 3.02 15.59 -3.93
CA ASN A 58 2.92 15.06 -5.27
C ASN A 58 3.00 13.52 -5.22
N MET A 59 1.93 12.83 -5.63
CA MET A 59 1.86 11.37 -5.60
C MET A 59 2.91 10.69 -6.49
N GLN A 60 3.28 11.32 -7.61
CA GLN A 60 4.31 10.81 -8.51
C GLN A 60 5.70 10.89 -7.88
N GLU A 61 5.99 11.97 -7.15
CA GLU A 61 7.24 12.11 -6.39
C GLU A 61 7.33 11.03 -5.30
N VAL A 62 6.26 10.84 -4.51
CA VAL A 62 6.19 9.78 -3.48
C VAL A 62 6.43 8.39 -4.08
N LEU A 63 5.85 8.11 -5.25
CA LEU A 63 6.06 6.84 -5.94
C LEU A 63 7.51 6.68 -6.41
N ASN A 64 8.10 7.73 -6.98
CA ASN A 64 9.49 7.73 -7.44
C ASN A 64 10.46 7.50 -6.29
N GLU A 65 10.28 8.18 -5.16
CA GLU A 65 11.07 7.97 -3.94
C GLU A 65 10.99 6.52 -3.45
N ASN A 66 9.79 5.92 -3.50
CA ASN A 66 9.62 4.51 -3.14
C ASN A 66 10.34 3.56 -4.12
N ILE A 67 10.31 3.84 -5.42
CA ILE A 67 11.05 3.08 -6.43
C ILE A 67 12.55 3.17 -6.17
N GLU A 68 13.08 4.37 -5.96
CA GLU A 68 14.52 4.56 -5.70
C GLU A 68 14.95 3.88 -4.39
N LYS A 69 14.12 3.95 -3.35
CA LYS A 69 14.32 3.19 -2.10
C LYS A 69 14.39 1.68 -2.36
N LEU A 70 13.49 1.14 -3.19
CA LEU A 70 13.47 -0.29 -3.51
C LEU A 70 14.66 -0.70 -4.37
N LYS A 71 15.08 0.11 -5.35
CA LYS A 71 16.29 -0.15 -6.16
C LYS A 71 17.56 -0.16 -5.29
N LYS A 72 17.68 0.78 -4.35
CA LYS A 72 18.80 0.79 -3.39
C LYS A 72 18.80 -0.45 -2.49
N ARG A 73 17.61 -0.92 -2.10
CA ARG A 73 17.47 -2.13 -1.28
C ARG A 73 17.76 -3.41 -2.05
N PHE A 74 17.38 -3.45 -3.33
CA PHE A 74 17.49 -4.61 -4.20
C PHE A 74 18.24 -4.25 -5.49
N PRO A 75 19.54 -3.92 -5.42
CA PRO A 75 20.31 -3.45 -6.57
C PRO A 75 20.41 -4.48 -7.69
N GLU A 76 20.38 -5.77 -7.34
CA GLU A 76 20.38 -6.90 -8.28
C GLU A 76 18.98 -7.50 -8.50
N GLY A 77 17.92 -6.80 -8.05
CA GLY A 77 16.55 -7.31 -8.03
C GLY A 77 16.20 -8.03 -6.73
N PHE A 78 14.92 -8.36 -6.59
CA PHE A 78 14.37 -8.98 -5.38
C PHE A 78 14.89 -10.42 -5.23
N ASN A 79 15.55 -10.72 -4.12
CA ASN A 79 15.88 -12.09 -3.71
C ASN A 79 15.39 -12.34 -2.27
N TYR A 80 15.02 -13.57 -1.93
CA TYR A 80 14.39 -13.89 -0.63
C TYR A 80 15.34 -13.68 0.56
N GLU A 81 16.65 -13.77 0.32
CA GLU A 81 17.70 -13.64 1.35
C GLU A 81 17.97 -12.17 1.73
N SER A 82 17.74 -11.22 0.82
CA SER A 82 17.89 -9.77 1.04
C SER A 82 16.73 -9.14 1.82
N VAL A 83 15.80 -9.95 2.33
CA VAL A 83 14.60 -9.49 3.07
C VAL A 83 14.91 -9.08 4.52
N ASN A 84 16.11 -9.38 5.04
CA ASN A 84 16.51 -8.97 6.39
C ASN A 84 16.51 -7.44 6.51
N ARG A 85 15.64 -6.93 7.39
CA ARG A 85 15.33 -5.51 7.49
C ARG A 85 16.15 -4.86 8.60
N ASP A 86 16.79 -3.74 8.27
CA ASP A 86 16.96 -2.64 9.22
C ASP A 86 15.69 -1.78 9.16
N MET A 87 14.67 -2.17 9.93
CA MET A 87 13.48 -1.34 10.10
C MET A 87 13.89 -0.09 10.88
N VAL A 88 13.92 1.07 10.22
CA VAL A 88 13.90 2.35 10.94
C VAL A 88 12.64 2.34 11.79
N LYS A 89 12.81 2.21 13.12
CA LYS A 89 11.70 2.36 14.05
C LYS A 89 11.24 3.81 13.93
N TRP A 90 10.05 4.01 13.39
CA TRP A 90 9.37 5.29 13.53
C TRP A 90 8.95 5.40 15.00
N SER A 91 9.85 5.94 15.84
CA SER A 91 9.45 6.48 17.13
C SER A 91 8.75 7.78 16.81
N GLY A 92 7.43 7.83 16.94
CA GLY A 92 6.65 9.07 16.87
C GLY A 92 7.00 10.00 18.03
N ALA A 93 8.24 10.47 18.07
CA ALA A 93 8.73 11.46 19.00
C ALA A 93 8.52 12.84 18.37
N ASN A 94 7.70 13.64 19.05
CA ASN A 94 7.79 15.10 18.98
C ASN A 94 9.17 15.55 19.49
#